data_AF-K5YHE1-F1
#
_entry.id   AF-K5YHE1-F1
#
_cell.length_a   1.000
_cell.length_b   1.000
_cell.length_c   1.000
_cell.angle_alpha   90.00
_cell.angle_beta   90.00
_cell.angle_gamma   90.00
#
_symmetry.space_group_name_H-M   'P 1'
#
loop_
_entity.id
_entity.type
_entity.pdbx_description
1 polymer ?
#
loop_
_entity_poly.entity_id
_entity_poly.type
_entity_poly.pdbx_seq_one_letter_code
_entity_poly.pdbx_strand_id
1 'polypeptide(L)'
;MKKTILIALCLFSGFIANAQHVIRIAPENGDMTKKIQAAIEQARSYNGKAVVIKLQNADYNLHRENSSQILYHISNTASEKENPDQTKHIGLWLKDLKNVTIDGQGARFVTHGEMTSFVIDQCENITLRDFTVTASDPTVPELTVTEVGENFMTVRIHPQSRYTIKDGHFAFVGDNWELSGGIAQSYDKEKDITWRSWSPLSGLRKAIELDTNLLRFVYDTPPQAKQGTVFQMRDGIRDQACGLIQYSKNVTLEGVIWHSWVTSALSGK
;
A
#
# COMPACT_ATOMS: atom_id res chain seq x y z
N MET A 1 -6.67 -65.95 -48.85
CA MET A 1 -7.23 -64.87 -48.00
C MET A 1 -6.13 -64.37 -47.07
N LYS A 2 -5.56 -63.18 -47.33
CA LYS A 2 -4.49 -62.58 -46.51
C LYS A 2 -5.12 -61.86 -45.32
N LYS A 3 -4.75 -62.23 -44.09
CA LYS A 3 -5.16 -61.52 -42.86
C LYS A 3 -4.11 -60.44 -42.56
N THR A 4 -4.49 -59.18 -42.74
CA THR A 4 -3.69 -58.03 -42.34
C THR A 4 -3.90 -57.79 -40.85
N ILE A 5 -2.84 -57.91 -40.05
CA ILE A 5 -2.86 -57.57 -38.62
C ILE A 5 -2.50 -56.09 -38.50
N LEU A 6 -3.43 -55.28 -38.02
CA LEU A 6 -3.22 -53.87 -37.72
C LEU A 6 -2.72 -53.75 -36.28
N ILE A 7 -1.48 -53.33 -36.08
CA ILE A 7 -0.92 -53.03 -34.75
C ILE A 7 -1.23 -51.56 -34.47
N ALA A 8 -2.15 -51.31 -33.54
CA ALA A 8 -2.43 -49.97 -33.05
C ALA A 8 -1.32 -49.53 -32.09
N LEU A 9 -0.53 -48.54 -32.52
CA LEU A 9 0.50 -47.91 -31.69
C LEU A 9 -0.17 -46.84 -30.81
N CYS A 10 -0.48 -47.18 -29.56
CA CYS A 10 -0.96 -46.19 -28.59
C CYS A 10 0.20 -45.27 -28.19
N LEU A 11 0.23 -44.07 -28.76
CA LEU A 11 1.07 -42.96 -28.28
C LEU A 11 0.56 -42.52 -26.91
N PHE A 12 1.21 -42.96 -25.84
CA PHE A 12 1.05 -42.37 -24.51
C PHE A 12 1.70 -40.99 -24.51
N SER A 13 0.91 -39.95 -24.75
CA SER A 13 1.28 -38.58 -24.38
C SER A 13 1.29 -38.48 -22.85
N GLY A 14 2.46 -38.70 -22.25
CA GLY A 14 2.66 -38.47 -20.83
C GLY A 14 2.39 -37.00 -20.50
N PHE A 15 1.35 -36.73 -19.71
CA PHE A 15 1.20 -35.45 -19.04
C PHE A 15 2.36 -35.31 -18.05
N ILE A 16 3.35 -34.47 -18.38
CA ILE A 16 4.34 -34.04 -17.40
C ILE A 16 3.63 -33.09 -16.46
N ALA A 17 3.07 -33.62 -15.37
CA ALA A 17 2.67 -32.81 -14.23
C ALA A 17 3.95 -32.19 -13.64
N ASN A 18 4.25 -30.94 -14.00
CA ASN A 18 5.31 -30.20 -13.31
C ASN A 18 4.92 -30.08 -11.84
N ALA A 19 5.68 -30.73 -10.97
CA ALA A 19 5.48 -30.64 -9.53
C ALA A 19 5.61 -29.16 -9.11
N GLN A 20 4.49 -28.57 -8.69
CA GLN A 20 4.46 -27.19 -8.21
C GLN A 20 5.06 -27.14 -6.80
N HIS A 21 6.11 -26.35 -6.62
CA HIS A 21 6.70 -26.15 -5.30
C HIS A 21 5.80 -25.23 -4.48
N VAL A 22 5.60 -25.53 -3.20
CA VAL A 22 4.76 -24.72 -2.31
C VAL A 22 5.57 -24.31 -1.08
N ILE A 23 5.74 -23.01 -0.89
CA ILE A 23 6.31 -22.39 0.31
C ILE A 23 5.14 -21.90 1.15
N ARG A 24 5.00 -22.37 2.39
CA ARG A 24 3.90 -22.00 3.28
C ARG A 24 4.36 -20.99 4.32
N ILE A 25 3.63 -19.90 4.47
CA ILE A 25 3.90 -18.88 5.49
C ILE A 25 2.77 -18.91 6.52
N ALA A 26 3.06 -19.44 7.71
CA ALA A 26 2.16 -19.33 8.86
C ALA A 26 2.21 -17.91 9.44
N PRO A 27 1.07 -17.33 9.87
CA PRO A 27 1.03 -16.04 10.53
C PRO A 27 1.69 -16.14 11.91
N GLU A 28 2.38 -15.08 12.31
CA GLU A 28 2.99 -14.93 13.64
C GLU A 28 2.68 -13.54 14.17
N ASN A 29 2.74 -13.37 15.49
CA ASN A 29 2.63 -12.06 16.11
C ASN A 29 3.87 -11.23 15.80
N GLY A 30 3.67 -9.95 15.45
CA GLY A 30 4.76 -9.01 15.17
C GLY A 30 5.10 -8.91 13.68
N ASP A 31 6.33 -8.49 13.41
CA ASP A 31 6.81 -8.16 12.08
C ASP A 31 7.10 -9.40 11.22
N MET A 32 6.39 -9.52 10.10
CA MET A 32 6.51 -10.62 9.14
C MET A 32 7.37 -10.27 7.91
N THR A 33 7.89 -9.05 7.82
CA THR A 33 8.55 -8.52 6.62
C THR A 33 9.70 -9.39 6.14
N LYS A 34 10.66 -9.69 7.04
CA LYS A 34 11.83 -10.52 6.70
C LYS A 34 11.44 -11.96 6.33
N LYS A 35 10.42 -12.52 6.98
CA LYS A 35 9.96 -13.89 6.72
C LYS A 35 9.29 -14.01 5.36
N ILE A 36 8.48 -13.03 4.99
CA ILE A 36 7.86 -12.97 3.65
C ILE A 36 8.93 -12.73 2.58
N GLN A 37 9.85 -11.79 2.79
CA GLN A 37 10.93 -11.56 1.83
C GLN A 37 11.85 -12.80 1.69
N ALA A 38 12.11 -13.53 2.77
CA ALA A 38 12.86 -14.78 2.72
C ALA A 38 12.13 -15.89 1.92
N ALA A 39 10.80 -15.96 1.97
CA ALA A 39 10.03 -16.87 1.12
C ALA A 39 10.09 -16.49 -0.37
N ILE A 40 10.10 -15.18 -0.67
CA ILE A 40 10.31 -14.68 -2.03
C ILE A 40 11.73 -15.04 -2.52
N GLU A 41 12.75 -14.89 -1.68
CA GLU A 41 14.11 -15.28 -2.02
C GLU A 41 14.27 -16.80 -2.15
N GLN A 42 13.58 -17.58 -1.31
CA GLN A 42 13.54 -19.03 -1.47
C GLN A 42 12.91 -19.43 -2.81
N ALA A 43 11.89 -18.72 -3.31
CA ALA A 43 11.30 -18.97 -4.61
C ALA A 43 12.33 -18.84 -5.75
N ARG A 44 13.29 -17.90 -5.62
CA ARG A 44 14.40 -17.73 -6.57
C ARG A 44 15.28 -18.98 -6.70
N SER A 45 15.53 -19.68 -5.60
CA SER A 45 16.37 -20.89 -5.56
C SER A 45 15.83 -22.05 -6.42
N TYR A 46 14.55 -22.00 -6.81
CA TYR A 46 13.93 -22.98 -7.70
C TYR A 46 14.21 -22.73 -9.19
N ASN A 47 15.04 -21.73 -9.54
CA ASN A 47 15.56 -21.48 -10.89
C ASN A 47 14.47 -21.42 -11.96
N GLY A 48 13.38 -20.69 -11.67
CA GLY A 48 12.27 -20.45 -12.58
C GLY A 48 11.26 -21.58 -12.72
N LYS A 49 11.36 -22.66 -11.93
CA LYS A 49 10.26 -23.63 -11.77
C LYS A 49 9.05 -22.96 -11.09
N ALA A 50 7.87 -23.54 -11.29
CA ALA A 50 6.64 -23.03 -10.69
C ALA A 50 6.68 -23.10 -9.15
N VAL A 51 6.50 -21.96 -8.49
CA VAL A 51 6.46 -21.84 -7.03
C VAL A 51 5.19 -21.10 -6.59
N VAL A 52 4.52 -21.61 -5.57
CA VAL A 52 3.44 -20.91 -4.85
C VAL A 52 3.91 -20.57 -3.45
N ILE A 53 3.92 -19.28 -3.13
CA ILE A 53 4.04 -18.78 -1.77
C ILE A 53 2.62 -18.65 -1.23
N LYS A 54 2.22 -19.56 -0.34
CA LYS A 54 0.85 -19.68 0.16
C LYS A 54 0.74 -19.18 1.60
N LEU A 55 -0.08 -18.16 1.79
CA LEU A 55 -0.42 -17.59 3.09
C LEU A 55 -1.69 -18.25 3.67
N GLN A 56 -2.05 -17.85 4.88
CA GLN A 56 -3.33 -18.17 5.54
C GLN A 56 -4.18 -16.89 5.63
N ASN A 57 -5.49 -17.04 5.83
CA ASN A 57 -6.37 -15.91 6.09
C ASN A 57 -6.07 -15.31 7.48
N ALA A 58 -5.17 -14.34 7.52
CA ALA A 58 -4.70 -13.67 8.73
C ALA A 58 -4.06 -12.31 8.39
N ASP A 59 -3.75 -11.54 9.43
CA ASP A 59 -2.97 -10.31 9.32
C ASP A 59 -1.47 -10.62 9.29
N TYR A 60 -0.74 -9.97 8.38
CA TYR A 60 0.72 -10.04 8.27
C TYR A 60 1.26 -8.61 8.32
N ASN A 61 1.90 -8.24 9.44
CA ASN A 61 2.46 -6.89 9.59
C ASN A 61 3.75 -6.76 8.79
N LEU A 62 3.84 -5.70 7.98
CA LEU A 62 5.02 -5.33 7.21
C LEU A 62 5.53 -3.98 7.74
N HIS A 63 6.76 -3.93 8.25
CA HIS A 63 7.35 -2.75 8.86
C HIS A 63 8.40 -2.11 7.95
N ARG A 64 8.34 -0.78 7.82
CA ARG A 64 9.25 0.01 6.98
C ARG A 64 10.72 -0.24 7.27
N GLU A 65 11.07 -0.35 8.54
CA GLU A 65 12.45 -0.61 9.00
C GLU A 65 13.06 -1.91 8.46
N ASN A 66 12.24 -2.95 8.29
CA ASN A 66 12.68 -4.29 7.89
C ASN A 66 12.34 -4.63 6.45
N SER A 67 11.81 -3.66 5.71
CA SER A 67 11.47 -3.76 4.28
C SER A 67 12.72 -3.85 3.39
N SER A 68 12.53 -4.24 2.13
CA SER A 68 13.61 -4.16 1.15
C SER A 68 13.83 -2.70 0.76
N GLN A 69 15.03 -2.17 1.01
CA GLN A 69 15.37 -0.76 0.79
C GLN A 69 16.17 -0.61 -0.48
N ILE A 70 15.51 -0.25 -1.59
CA ILE A 70 16.11 -0.24 -2.93
C ILE A 70 15.83 1.09 -3.61
N LEU A 71 16.85 1.64 -4.30
CA LEU A 71 16.68 2.82 -5.14
C LEU A 71 15.86 2.47 -6.39
N TYR A 72 14.69 3.10 -6.52
CA TYR A 72 13.88 3.06 -7.73
C TYR A 72 13.47 4.46 -8.17
N HIS A 73 13.72 4.78 -9.42
CA HIS A 73 13.19 5.97 -10.07
C HIS A 73 11.84 5.63 -10.69
N ILE A 74 10.77 6.17 -10.11
CA ILE A 74 9.40 5.91 -10.55
C ILE A 74 8.90 7.16 -11.29
N SER A 75 8.29 7.00 -12.46
CA SER A 75 7.74 8.14 -13.18
C SER A 75 6.51 8.71 -12.45
N ASN A 76 6.29 10.03 -12.55
CA ASN A 76 5.18 10.75 -11.89
C ASN A 76 5.20 10.74 -10.34
N THR A 77 6.32 10.34 -9.74
CA THR A 77 6.62 10.46 -8.31
C THR A 77 7.61 11.60 -8.06
N ALA A 78 7.98 11.82 -6.80
CA ALA A 78 8.93 12.87 -6.41
C ALA A 78 10.24 12.76 -7.20
N SER A 79 10.72 13.88 -7.73
CA SER A 79 12.05 13.99 -8.32
C SER A 79 13.15 13.98 -7.25
N GLU A 80 14.40 13.75 -7.65
CA GLU A 80 15.57 13.86 -6.76
C GLU A 80 15.70 15.27 -6.13
N LYS A 81 15.24 16.30 -6.84
CA LYS A 81 15.21 17.67 -6.30
C LYS A 81 14.20 17.83 -5.17
N GLU A 82 13.04 17.17 -5.26
CA GLU A 82 11.97 17.25 -4.26
C GLU A 82 12.24 16.30 -3.08
N ASN A 83 12.84 15.15 -3.36
CA ASN A 83 13.26 14.17 -2.36
C ASN A 83 14.65 13.62 -2.73
N PRO A 84 15.72 14.09 -2.07
CA PRO A 84 17.09 13.65 -2.36
C PRO A 84 17.34 12.16 -2.09
N ASP A 85 16.64 11.57 -1.12
CA ASP A 85 16.72 10.13 -0.85
C ASP A 85 15.56 9.40 -1.54
N GLN A 86 15.82 8.93 -2.75
CA GLN A 86 14.83 8.22 -3.55
C GLN A 86 14.64 6.74 -3.18
N THR A 87 15.25 6.26 -2.08
CA THR A 87 15.13 4.88 -1.62
C THR A 87 13.66 4.53 -1.36
N LYS A 88 13.21 3.42 -1.95
CA LYS A 88 11.88 2.87 -1.69
C LYS A 88 12.00 1.81 -0.62
N HIS A 89 11.11 1.89 0.36
CA HIS A 89 10.93 0.86 1.38
C HIS A 89 9.86 -0.11 0.89
N ILE A 90 10.22 -1.34 0.55
CA ILE A 90 9.37 -2.23 -0.25
C ILE A 90 8.91 -3.43 0.59
N GLY A 91 7.60 -3.57 0.77
CA GLY A 91 6.99 -4.66 1.52
C GLY A 91 7.16 -6.02 0.83
N LEU A 92 6.77 -6.11 -0.44
CA LEU A 92 6.93 -7.30 -1.28
C LEU A 92 7.87 -7.00 -2.46
N TRP A 93 9.16 -7.33 -2.34
CA TRP A 93 10.12 -7.08 -3.41
C TRP A 93 10.38 -8.32 -4.24
N LEU A 94 9.82 -8.35 -5.45
CA LEU A 94 9.99 -9.40 -6.45
C LEU A 94 10.91 -8.87 -7.56
N LYS A 95 12.12 -9.42 -7.64
CA LYS A 95 13.11 -9.09 -8.68
C LYS A 95 13.60 -10.37 -9.34
N ASP A 96 13.74 -10.45 -10.66
CA ASP A 96 14.33 -11.60 -11.37
C ASP A 96 13.68 -12.96 -11.05
N LEU A 97 12.35 -12.99 -10.93
CA LEU A 97 11.59 -14.22 -10.65
C LEU A 97 10.82 -14.70 -11.88
N LYS A 98 10.63 -16.02 -11.98
CA LYS A 98 9.77 -16.64 -13.00
C LYS A 98 8.80 -17.63 -12.41
N ASN A 99 7.56 -17.64 -12.89
CA ASN A 99 6.52 -18.61 -12.53
C ASN A 99 6.21 -18.64 -11.02
N VAL A 100 6.05 -17.47 -10.39
CA VAL A 100 5.77 -17.35 -8.96
C VAL A 100 4.36 -16.84 -8.72
N THR A 101 3.62 -17.51 -7.84
CA THR A 101 2.32 -17.06 -7.33
C THR A 101 2.43 -16.73 -5.85
N ILE A 102 2.05 -15.52 -5.44
CA ILE A 102 1.75 -15.18 -4.04
C ILE A 102 0.24 -15.37 -3.85
N ASP A 103 -0.13 -16.43 -3.14
CA ASP A 103 -1.50 -16.88 -2.89
C ASP A 103 -1.92 -16.48 -1.48
N GLY A 104 -2.63 -15.35 -1.37
CA GLY A 104 -2.99 -14.71 -0.12
C GLY A 104 -4.05 -15.44 0.68
N GLN A 105 -4.94 -16.22 0.04
CA GLN A 105 -5.99 -16.97 0.74
C GLN A 105 -6.88 -16.11 1.67
N GLY A 106 -7.07 -14.83 1.34
CA GLY A 106 -7.78 -13.84 2.15
C GLY A 106 -6.90 -13.06 3.14
N ALA A 107 -5.58 -13.25 3.12
CA ALA A 107 -4.65 -12.53 3.99
C ALA A 107 -4.77 -11.00 3.88
N ARG A 108 -4.39 -10.31 4.96
CA ARG A 108 -4.25 -8.86 4.99
C ARG A 108 -2.82 -8.48 5.30
N PHE A 109 -2.13 -7.86 4.34
CA PHE A 109 -0.84 -7.21 4.58
C PHE A 109 -1.11 -5.84 5.24
N VAL A 110 -0.66 -5.70 6.48
CA VAL A 110 -0.81 -4.46 7.26
C VAL A 110 0.51 -3.73 7.26
N THR A 111 0.61 -2.61 6.56
CA THR A 111 1.85 -1.82 6.47
C THR A 111 1.98 -0.88 7.66
N HIS A 112 3.19 -0.76 8.20
CA HIS A 112 3.56 0.17 9.26
C HIS A 112 4.63 1.12 8.73
N GLY A 113 4.23 2.40 8.65
CA GLY A 113 5.04 3.49 8.10
C GLY A 113 4.93 3.65 6.58
N GLU A 114 5.54 4.72 6.08
CA GLU A 114 5.48 5.05 4.65
C GLU A 114 6.31 4.06 3.85
N MET A 115 5.64 3.26 3.01
CA MET A 115 6.30 2.24 2.22
C MET A 115 5.61 2.00 0.87
N THR A 116 6.39 1.45 -0.04
CA THR A 116 5.92 0.86 -1.29
C THR A 116 5.45 -0.57 -1.05
N SER A 117 4.19 -0.88 -1.33
CA SER A 117 3.64 -2.19 -0.92
C SER A 117 4.26 -3.35 -1.68
N PHE A 118 4.48 -3.17 -2.99
CA PHE A 118 5.12 -4.18 -3.83
C PHE A 118 5.93 -3.58 -4.96
N VAL A 119 6.96 -4.30 -5.38
CA VAL A 119 7.69 -4.06 -6.62
C VAL A 119 7.84 -5.39 -7.35
N ILE A 120 7.47 -5.41 -8.63
CA ILE A 120 7.72 -6.52 -9.56
C ILE A 120 8.62 -6.00 -10.68
N ASP A 121 9.88 -6.42 -10.65
CA ASP A 121 10.93 -5.93 -11.52
C ASP A 121 11.63 -7.11 -12.23
N GLN A 122 11.79 -7.04 -13.55
CA GLN A 122 12.45 -8.08 -14.34
C GLN A 122 11.90 -9.50 -14.10
N CYS A 123 10.58 -9.61 -13.91
CA CYS A 123 9.91 -10.88 -13.64
C CYS A 123 9.10 -11.40 -14.84
N GLU A 124 8.82 -12.70 -14.86
CA GLU A 124 8.01 -13.35 -15.90
C GLU A 124 6.97 -14.30 -15.26
N ASN A 125 5.70 -14.23 -15.67
CA ASN A 125 4.62 -15.08 -15.17
C ASN A 125 4.47 -14.99 -13.63
N ILE A 126 4.12 -13.79 -13.15
CA ILE A 126 3.88 -13.52 -11.73
C ILE A 126 2.39 -13.38 -11.47
N THR A 127 1.90 -14.00 -10.40
CA THR A 127 0.51 -13.82 -9.95
C THR A 127 0.50 -13.38 -8.49
N LEU A 128 -0.14 -12.25 -8.21
CA LEU A 128 -0.53 -11.85 -6.86
C LEU A 128 -2.04 -12.06 -6.75
N ARG A 129 -2.50 -12.86 -5.78
CA ARG A 129 -3.94 -13.09 -5.64
C ARG A 129 -4.46 -13.20 -4.23
N ASP A 130 -5.74 -12.88 -4.08
CA ASP A 130 -6.55 -13.14 -2.89
C ASP A 130 -5.97 -12.56 -1.59
N PHE A 131 -5.59 -11.28 -1.60
CA PHE A 131 -5.21 -10.57 -0.38
C PHE A 131 -5.59 -9.09 -0.42
N THR A 132 -5.60 -8.49 0.75
CA THR A 132 -5.80 -7.05 0.92
C THR A 132 -4.52 -6.41 1.45
N VAL A 133 -4.23 -5.18 1.05
CA VAL A 133 -3.17 -4.36 1.64
C VAL A 133 -3.78 -3.11 2.25
N THR A 134 -3.42 -2.83 3.50
CA THR A 134 -3.95 -1.71 4.28
C THR A 134 -2.85 -1.12 5.15
N ALA A 135 -2.92 0.19 5.41
CA ALA A 135 -1.99 0.85 6.32
C ALA A 135 -2.53 0.88 7.76
N SER A 136 -1.66 0.59 8.73
CA SER A 136 -1.95 0.82 10.15
C SER A 136 -2.01 2.32 10.48
N ASP A 137 -1.28 3.11 9.68
CA ASP A 137 -1.08 4.55 9.75
C ASP A 137 -1.13 5.14 8.34
N PRO A 138 -2.33 5.42 7.82
CA PRO A 138 -2.48 5.96 6.48
C PRO A 138 -1.83 7.33 6.36
N THR A 139 -1.01 7.51 5.33
CA THR A 139 -0.36 8.79 4.97
C THR A 139 -1.33 9.81 4.37
N VAL A 140 -2.59 9.40 4.19
CA VAL A 140 -3.72 10.27 3.89
C VAL A 140 -4.68 10.32 5.07
N PRO A 141 -4.31 10.99 6.18
CA PRO A 141 -5.21 11.07 7.33
C PRO A 141 -6.44 11.92 7.03
N GLU A 142 -7.54 11.59 7.68
CA GLU A 142 -8.84 12.24 7.45
C GLU A 142 -9.36 12.94 8.70
N LEU A 143 -10.03 14.08 8.49
CA LEU A 143 -10.80 14.78 9.52
C LEU A 143 -12.16 15.20 8.97
N THR A 144 -13.18 15.19 9.82
CA THR A 144 -14.54 15.66 9.48
C THR A 144 -14.87 16.91 10.26
N VAL A 145 -15.30 17.97 9.60
CA VAL A 145 -15.75 19.20 10.25
C VAL A 145 -17.12 18.98 10.89
N THR A 146 -17.22 19.29 12.17
CA THR A 146 -18.44 19.15 12.98
C THR A 146 -19.09 20.49 13.31
N GLU A 147 -18.31 21.57 13.31
CA GLU A 147 -18.76 22.93 13.63
C GLU A 147 -17.80 23.94 12.99
N VAL A 148 -18.32 25.08 12.54
CA VAL A 148 -17.53 26.22 12.07
C VAL A 148 -18.02 27.47 12.79
N GLY A 149 -17.10 28.18 13.45
CA GLY A 149 -17.33 29.48 14.07
C GLY A 149 -16.53 30.58 13.38
N GLU A 150 -16.53 31.77 13.97
CA GLU A 150 -15.88 32.95 13.37
C GLU A 150 -14.36 32.77 13.20
N ASN A 151 -13.66 32.22 14.20
CA ASN A 151 -12.20 32.05 14.17
C ASN A 151 -11.77 30.63 14.58
N PHE A 152 -12.68 29.66 14.45
CA PHE A 152 -12.39 28.28 14.79
C PHE A 152 -13.22 27.31 13.95
N MET A 153 -12.78 26.06 13.90
CA MET A 153 -13.65 24.94 13.55
C MET A 153 -13.41 23.77 14.51
N THR A 154 -14.46 23.02 14.78
CA THR A 154 -14.37 21.78 15.54
C THR A 154 -14.34 20.62 14.56
N VAL A 155 -13.35 19.75 14.68
CA VAL A 155 -13.10 18.62 13.76
C VAL A 155 -13.05 17.30 14.52
N ARG A 156 -13.53 16.24 13.87
CA ARG A 156 -13.37 14.87 14.34
C ARG A 156 -12.34 14.15 13.49
N ILE A 157 -11.26 13.68 14.11
CA ILE A 157 -10.22 12.90 13.43
C ILE A 157 -10.74 11.49 13.18
N HIS A 158 -10.43 10.95 12.00
CA HIS A 158 -10.80 9.58 11.66
C HIS A 158 -10.08 8.59 12.61
N PRO A 159 -10.74 7.54 13.14
CA PRO A 159 -10.14 6.65 14.13
C PRO A 159 -8.86 5.92 13.71
N GLN A 160 -8.63 5.76 12.41
CA GLN A 160 -7.38 5.17 11.88
C GLN A 160 -6.23 6.19 11.81
N SER A 161 -6.52 7.48 11.85
CA SER A 161 -5.53 8.55 11.84
C SER A 161 -5.06 8.82 13.27
N ARG A 162 -3.75 8.87 13.48
CA ARG A 162 -3.16 9.24 14.76
C ARG A 162 -2.65 10.67 14.68
N TYR A 163 -2.60 11.36 15.81
CA TYR A 163 -2.12 12.73 15.90
C TYR A 163 -1.43 12.99 17.24
N THR A 164 -0.70 14.11 17.29
CA THR A 164 -0.19 14.67 18.54
C THR A 164 -0.60 16.14 18.66
N ILE A 165 -0.72 16.60 19.91
CA ILE A 165 -0.83 18.02 20.24
C ILE A 165 0.23 18.34 21.28
N LYS A 166 1.19 19.21 20.95
CA LYS A 166 2.24 19.66 21.88
C LYS A 166 2.26 21.18 21.92
N ASP A 167 2.00 21.76 23.10
CA ASP A 167 1.90 23.21 23.29
C ASP A 167 0.97 23.89 22.25
N GLY A 168 -0.14 23.22 21.91
CA GLY A 168 -1.11 23.67 20.92
C GLY A 168 -0.76 23.36 19.46
N HIS A 169 0.45 22.86 19.16
CA HIS A 169 0.85 22.45 17.81
C HIS A 169 0.28 21.08 17.48
N PHE A 170 -0.48 21.00 16.39
CA PHE A 170 -1.06 19.77 15.89
C PHE A 170 -0.21 19.17 14.77
N ALA A 171 -0.06 17.85 14.79
CA ALA A 171 0.42 17.10 13.65
C ALA A 171 -0.26 15.73 13.57
N PHE A 172 -0.60 15.28 12.37
CA PHE A 172 -0.84 13.86 12.16
C PHE A 172 0.47 13.10 12.25
N VAL A 173 0.41 11.88 12.76
CA VAL A 173 1.62 11.05 12.95
C VAL A 173 1.35 9.62 12.54
N GLY A 174 2.40 8.96 12.05
CA GLY A 174 2.47 7.52 11.92
C GLY A 174 3.88 7.03 12.22
N ASP A 175 4.12 5.76 11.94
CA ASP A 175 5.44 5.16 12.08
C ASP A 175 6.40 5.79 11.06
N ASN A 176 7.40 6.52 11.57
CA ASN A 176 8.40 7.26 10.80
C ASN A 176 7.86 8.39 9.90
N TRP A 177 6.67 8.93 10.14
CA TRP A 177 6.18 10.12 9.42
C TRP A 177 5.34 11.05 10.30
N GLU A 178 5.39 12.34 9.98
CA GLU A 178 4.62 13.40 10.62
C GLU A 178 4.11 14.38 9.55
N LEU A 179 2.87 14.85 9.71
CA LEU A 179 2.26 15.85 8.84
C LEU A 179 1.66 16.98 9.69
N SER A 180 2.41 18.08 9.80
CA SER A 180 2.00 19.33 10.48
C SER A 180 1.52 20.42 9.50
N GLY A 181 1.54 20.12 8.19
CA GLY A 181 1.10 20.99 7.12
C GLY A 181 0.61 20.19 5.91
N GLY A 182 0.80 20.70 4.70
CA GLY A 182 0.50 19.96 3.48
C GLY A 182 -0.83 20.33 2.83
N ILE A 183 -1.18 19.55 1.81
CA ILE A 183 -2.30 19.82 0.92
C ILE A 183 -3.52 19.00 1.32
N ALA A 184 -4.69 19.52 0.98
CA ALA A 184 -5.95 18.89 1.30
C ALA A 184 -6.81 18.68 0.05
N GLN A 185 -7.64 17.65 0.13
CA GLN A 185 -8.83 17.50 -0.68
C GLN A 185 -10.04 17.47 0.24
N SER A 186 -11.13 18.09 -0.20
CA SER A 186 -12.42 18.03 0.50
C SER A 186 -13.36 17.08 -0.22
N TYR A 187 -13.94 16.14 0.52
CA TYR A 187 -14.98 15.25 0.04
C TYR A 187 -16.36 15.77 0.44
N ASP A 188 -17.20 15.97 -0.56
CA ASP A 188 -18.61 16.31 -0.41
C ASP A 188 -19.43 15.01 -0.49
N LYS A 189 -19.87 14.52 0.67
CA LYS A 189 -20.64 13.28 0.82
C LYS A 189 -21.98 13.30 0.10
N GLU A 190 -22.62 14.46 -0.02
CA GLU A 190 -23.95 14.56 -0.63
C GLU A 190 -23.87 14.44 -2.15
N LYS A 191 -22.80 14.99 -2.73
CA LYS A 191 -22.57 14.95 -4.18
C LYS A 191 -21.73 13.76 -4.62
N ASP A 192 -21.06 13.10 -3.68
CA ASP A 192 -20.06 12.08 -3.92
C ASP A 192 -18.90 12.59 -4.81
N ILE A 193 -18.37 13.78 -4.48
CA ILE A 193 -17.29 14.42 -5.25
C ILE A 193 -16.16 14.88 -4.33
N THR A 194 -14.93 14.65 -4.78
CA THR A 194 -13.71 15.15 -4.13
C THR A 194 -13.11 16.31 -4.92
N TRP A 195 -12.81 17.41 -4.23
CA TRP A 195 -12.17 18.60 -4.79
C TRP A 195 -10.83 18.86 -4.14
N ARG A 196 -9.88 19.44 -4.89
CA ARG A 196 -8.73 20.10 -4.24
C ARG A 196 -9.26 21.29 -3.45
N SER A 197 -8.78 21.47 -2.23
CA SER A 197 -9.30 22.48 -1.31
C SER A 197 -8.19 23.21 -0.57
N TRP A 198 -8.57 24.29 0.11
CA TRP A 198 -7.76 24.85 1.18
C TRP A 198 -7.46 23.78 2.24
N SER A 199 -6.28 23.88 2.86
CA SER A 199 -5.81 22.94 3.88
C SER A 199 -6.20 23.43 5.28
N PRO A 200 -6.89 22.60 6.10
CA PRO A 200 -7.24 22.95 7.47
C PRO A 200 -6.03 23.17 8.38
N LEU A 201 -4.83 22.76 7.98
CA LEU A 201 -3.60 23.02 8.74
C LEU A 201 -2.96 24.37 8.35
N SER A 202 -3.38 24.99 7.26
CA SER A 202 -2.86 26.29 6.83
C SER A 202 -3.36 27.41 7.75
N GLY A 203 -2.45 28.13 8.39
CA GLY A 203 -2.80 29.21 9.32
C GLY A 203 -3.40 28.74 10.64
N LEU A 204 -3.34 27.44 10.95
CA LEU A 204 -3.73 26.90 12.25
C LEU A 204 -2.86 27.51 13.35
N ARG A 205 -3.49 28.18 14.32
CA ARG A 205 -2.80 28.80 15.46
C ARG A 205 -2.61 27.85 16.61
N LYS A 206 -3.64 27.06 16.91
CA LYS A 206 -3.59 26.01 17.92
C LYS A 206 -4.68 24.98 17.71
N ALA A 207 -4.40 23.75 18.12
CA ALA A 207 -5.40 22.72 18.34
C ALA A 207 -5.59 22.47 19.84
N ILE A 208 -6.83 22.19 20.22
CA ILE A 208 -7.22 21.83 21.58
C ILE A 208 -8.08 20.58 21.48
N GLU A 209 -7.69 19.52 22.18
CA GLU A 209 -8.52 18.32 22.29
C GLU A 209 -9.67 18.58 23.26
N LEU A 210 -10.90 18.46 22.77
CA LEU A 210 -12.12 18.64 23.54
C LEU A 210 -12.65 17.31 24.09
N ASP A 211 -12.47 16.24 23.32
CA ASP A 211 -12.79 14.85 23.63
C ASP A 211 -11.94 13.95 22.71
N THR A 212 -11.96 12.64 22.93
CA THR A 212 -11.25 11.65 22.11
C THR A 212 -11.55 11.87 20.62
N ASN A 213 -10.50 12.17 19.86
CA ASN A 213 -10.56 12.48 18.42
C ASN A 213 -11.45 13.67 18.05
N LEU A 214 -11.88 14.52 19.00
CA LEU A 214 -12.64 15.74 18.75
C LEU A 214 -11.80 16.96 19.15
N LEU A 215 -11.37 17.75 18.17
CA LEU A 215 -10.48 18.88 18.39
C LEU A 215 -11.10 20.18 17.95
N ARG A 216 -10.74 21.26 18.64
CA ARG A 216 -10.96 22.63 18.19
C ARG A 216 -9.68 23.18 17.56
N PHE A 217 -9.77 23.51 16.28
CA PHE A 217 -8.75 24.23 15.53
C PHE A 217 -9.07 25.72 15.56
N VAL A 218 -8.11 26.54 15.96
CA VAL A 218 -8.24 28.00 16.11
C VAL A 218 -7.39 28.73 15.08
N TYR A 219 -7.93 29.80 14.51
CA TYR A 219 -7.35 30.60 13.43
C TYR A 219 -7.46 32.10 13.75
N ASP A 220 -6.80 32.94 12.96
CA ASP A 220 -7.01 34.41 13.03
C ASP A 220 -8.15 34.88 12.12
N THR A 221 -8.56 34.05 11.16
CA THR A 221 -9.60 34.35 10.18
C THR A 221 -10.57 33.17 10.07
N PRO A 222 -11.82 33.40 9.63
CA PRO A 222 -12.77 32.32 9.42
C PRO A 222 -12.23 31.19 8.52
N PRO A 223 -12.27 29.92 8.98
CA PRO A 223 -11.80 28.80 8.16
C PRO A 223 -12.73 28.53 6.99
N GLN A 224 -12.17 28.12 5.85
CA GLN A 224 -12.91 27.91 4.61
C GLN A 224 -13.51 26.49 4.55
N ALA A 225 -14.45 26.19 5.45
CA ALA A 225 -15.10 24.90 5.54
C ALA A 225 -16.59 25.01 5.89
N LYS A 226 -17.33 23.92 5.72
CA LYS A 226 -18.71 23.76 6.20
C LYS A 226 -18.79 22.55 7.12
N GLN A 227 -19.77 22.55 8.01
CA GLN A 227 -20.11 21.34 8.76
C GLN A 227 -20.39 20.17 7.80
N GLY A 228 -19.87 18.99 8.13
CA GLY A 228 -19.98 17.78 7.30
C GLY A 228 -18.86 17.61 6.28
N THR A 229 -18.06 18.66 5.97
CA THR A 229 -16.91 18.53 5.08
C THR A 229 -15.90 17.54 5.64
N VAL A 230 -15.49 16.56 4.84
CA VAL A 230 -14.36 15.68 5.17
C VAL A 230 -13.13 16.17 4.43
N PHE A 231 -12.04 16.42 5.16
CA PHE A 231 -10.75 16.72 4.58
C PHE A 231 -9.86 15.48 4.60
N GLN A 232 -9.30 15.17 3.44
CA GLN A 232 -8.24 14.19 3.24
C GLN A 232 -6.93 14.96 3.12
N MET A 233 -6.04 14.77 4.09
CA MET A 233 -4.78 15.49 4.21
C MET A 233 -3.65 14.64 3.66
N ARG A 234 -2.63 15.23 3.04
CA ARG A 234 -1.41 14.50 2.67
C ARG A 234 -0.22 15.41 2.44
N ASP A 235 0.97 14.83 2.48
CA ASP A 235 2.14 15.46 1.88
C ASP A 235 1.94 15.60 0.35
N GLY A 236 2.44 16.71 -0.19
CA GLY A 236 2.55 16.93 -1.62
C GLY A 236 3.63 16.06 -2.27
N ILE A 237 4.67 15.70 -1.50
CA ILE A 237 5.77 14.84 -1.95
C ILE A 237 5.26 13.40 -2.10
N ARG A 238 5.67 12.75 -3.20
CA ARG A 238 5.31 11.38 -3.54
C ARG A 238 6.57 10.53 -3.54
N ASP A 239 7.13 10.27 -2.37
CA ASP A 239 8.39 9.54 -2.21
C ASP A 239 8.19 8.01 -2.24
N GLN A 240 7.06 7.50 -1.76
CA GLN A 240 6.63 6.10 -1.87
C GLN A 240 5.48 5.94 -2.89
N ALA A 241 5.27 4.72 -3.38
CA ALA A 241 4.20 4.37 -4.31
C ALA A 241 3.39 3.17 -3.82
N CYS A 242 2.11 3.05 -4.18
CA CYS A 242 1.31 1.86 -3.88
C CYS A 242 1.99 0.58 -4.37
N GLY A 243 2.48 0.59 -5.61
CA GLY A 243 3.35 -0.43 -6.14
C GLY A 243 3.97 -0.05 -7.47
N LEU A 244 4.92 -0.87 -7.92
CA LEU A 244 5.65 -0.72 -9.17
C LEU A 244 5.68 -2.06 -9.92
N ILE A 245 5.33 -2.04 -11.19
CA ILE A 245 5.60 -3.14 -12.12
C ILE A 245 6.44 -2.56 -13.25
N GLN A 246 7.63 -3.10 -13.47
CA GLN A 246 8.53 -2.66 -14.54
C GLN A 246 9.32 -3.82 -15.12
N TYR A 247 9.70 -3.70 -16.40
CA TYR A 247 10.52 -4.68 -17.12
C TYR A 247 10.06 -6.13 -16.97
N SER A 248 8.76 -6.34 -16.79
CA SER A 248 8.18 -7.62 -16.41
C SER A 248 7.09 -8.03 -17.39
N LYS A 249 6.93 -9.34 -17.59
CA LYS A 249 5.99 -9.91 -18.56
C LYS A 249 5.00 -10.84 -17.86
N ASN A 250 3.74 -10.82 -18.30
CA ASN A 250 2.68 -11.70 -17.81
C ASN A 250 2.51 -11.59 -16.27
N VAL A 251 2.20 -10.39 -15.80
CA VAL A 251 1.88 -10.14 -14.39
C VAL A 251 0.36 -10.08 -14.22
N THR A 252 -0.17 -10.82 -13.25
CA THR A 252 -1.60 -10.89 -12.93
C THR A 252 -1.84 -10.46 -11.49
N LEU A 253 -2.78 -9.53 -11.30
CA LEU A 253 -3.33 -9.15 -9.99
C LEU A 253 -4.79 -9.62 -9.97
N GLU A 254 -5.13 -10.58 -9.13
CA GLU A 254 -6.47 -11.21 -9.08
C GLU A 254 -7.04 -11.16 -7.66
N GLY A 255 -8.19 -10.53 -7.45
CA GLY A 255 -8.75 -10.45 -6.10
C GLY A 255 -7.85 -9.71 -5.09
N VAL A 256 -7.02 -8.78 -5.57
CA VAL A 256 -6.15 -7.96 -4.72
C VAL A 256 -6.83 -6.61 -4.43
N ILE A 257 -6.94 -6.25 -3.16
CA ILE A 257 -7.57 -5.00 -2.70
C ILE A 257 -6.50 -4.09 -2.08
N TRP A 258 -6.45 -2.82 -2.50
CA TRP A 258 -5.53 -1.82 -1.97
C TRP A 258 -6.32 -0.73 -1.22
N HIS A 259 -6.15 -0.62 0.08
CA HIS A 259 -6.76 0.44 0.90
C HIS A 259 -5.77 1.57 1.19
N SER A 260 -6.22 2.80 0.96
CA SER A 260 -5.57 4.07 1.37
C SER A 260 -4.17 4.33 0.81
N TRP A 261 -4.07 4.72 -0.48
CA TRP A 261 -2.79 5.08 -1.12
C TRP A 261 -2.87 6.36 -1.96
N VAL A 262 -1.79 7.15 -1.96
CA VAL A 262 -1.69 8.45 -2.66
C VAL A 262 -1.29 8.31 -4.12
N THR A 263 -0.48 7.32 -4.47
CA THR A 263 0.19 7.24 -5.77
C THR A 263 0.29 5.81 -6.26
N SER A 264 0.02 5.55 -7.54
CA SER A 264 0.27 4.27 -8.20
C SER A 264 1.09 4.51 -9.47
N ALA A 265 2.09 3.67 -9.74
CA ALA A 265 2.83 3.70 -11.01
C ALA A 265 2.88 2.31 -11.62
N LEU A 266 2.12 2.12 -12.70
CA LEU A 266 2.24 0.96 -13.57
C LEU A 266 3.01 1.42 -14.81
N SER A 267 4.30 1.10 -14.91
CA SER A 267 5.09 1.39 -16.10
C SER A 267 5.10 0.17 -17.02
N GLY A 268 4.16 0.13 -17.95
CA GLY A 268 4.18 -0.84 -19.04
C GLY A 268 5.28 -0.49 -20.04
N LYS A 269 6.36 -1.27 -20.05
CA LYS A 269 7.18 -1.50 -21.25
C LYS A 269 7.40 -3.00 -21.39
#